data_AF-A0A6J4REF1-F1
#
_entry.id   AF-A0A6J4REF1-F1
#
_cell.length_a   1.000
_cell.length_b   1.000
_cell.length_c   1.000
_cell.angle_alpha   90.00
_cell.angle_beta   90.00
_cell.angle_gamma   90.00
#
_symmetry.space_group_name_H-M   'P 1'
#
loop_
_entity.id
_entity.type
_entity.pdbx_description
1 polymer ?
#
loop_
_entity_poly.entity_id
_entity_poly.type
_entity_poly.pdbx_seq_one_letter_code
_entity_poly.pdbx_strand_id
1 'polypeptide(L)'
;GGEGKPMVLQVHVSWAPTDEEALRIAHDQWRNNIFDPPVPWDLETVEHFDLVGEKVRPEDLHGGVNISSDPARHVQWLQEAAELGFDEINLHFVGQDQAPFIHAFGEHVLPELA
;
A
#
# COMPACT_ATOMS: atom_id res chain seq x y z
N GLY A 1 -28.59 -4.79 1.06
CA GLY A 1 -27.22 -5.24 1.44
C GLY A 1 -26.39 -5.45 0.19
N GLY A 2 -25.14 -5.89 0.32
CA GLY A 2 -24.17 -6.07 -0.78
C GLY A 2 -24.24 -7.40 -1.53
N GLU A 3 -25.32 -8.16 -1.39
CA GLU A 3 -25.50 -9.45 -2.07
C GLU A 3 -25.48 -9.29 -3.60
N GLY A 4 -24.66 -10.09 -4.28
CA GLY A 4 -24.49 -10.06 -5.74
C GLY A 4 -23.69 -8.88 -6.29
N LYS A 5 -23.06 -8.05 -5.43
CA LYS A 5 -22.15 -6.98 -5.86
C LYS A 5 -20.70 -7.46 -5.86
N PRO A 6 -19.83 -6.90 -6.74
CA PRO A 6 -18.43 -7.29 -6.79
C PRO A 6 -17.71 -6.99 -5.47
N MET A 7 -16.90 -7.92 -5.01
CA MET A 7 -15.96 -7.76 -3.91
C MET A 7 -14.65 -7.22 -4.47
N VAL A 8 -14.31 -6.00 -4.07
CA VAL A 8 -13.11 -5.30 -4.51
C VAL A 8 -12.15 -5.19 -3.34
N LEU A 9 -10.92 -5.65 -3.53
CA LEU A 9 -9.82 -5.47 -2.58
C LEU A 9 -8.96 -4.28 -3.01
N GLN A 10 -8.71 -3.34 -2.10
CA GLN A 10 -7.67 -2.32 -2.31
C GLN A 10 -6.39 -2.76 -1.61
N VAL A 11 -5.28 -2.77 -2.33
CA VAL A 11 -3.96 -3.15 -1.80
C VAL A 11 -3.04 -1.93 -1.87
N HIS A 12 -2.48 -1.54 -0.72
CA HIS A 12 -1.48 -0.49 -0.65
C HIS A 12 -0.09 -1.05 -0.95
N VAL A 13 0.58 -0.48 -1.94
CA VAL A 13 1.93 -0.89 -2.36
C VAL A 13 2.89 0.27 -2.31
N SER A 14 4.14 -0.01 -1.96
CA SER A 14 5.26 0.90 -2.16
C SER A 14 6.39 0.17 -2.87
N TRP A 15 6.78 0.71 -4.02
CA TRP A 15 7.86 0.23 -4.86
C TRP A 15 8.79 1.37 -5.24
N ALA A 16 10.08 1.06 -5.31
CA ALA A 16 11.12 1.89 -5.84
C ALA A 16 12.30 1.01 -6.29
N PRO A 17 13.32 1.54 -6.98
CA PRO A 17 14.48 0.76 -7.39
C PRO A 17 15.29 0.13 -6.24
N THR A 18 15.12 0.58 -5.00
CA THR A 18 15.77 0.00 -3.80
C THR A 18 14.78 -0.12 -2.64
N ASP A 19 14.99 -1.10 -1.76
CA ASP A 19 14.14 -1.30 -0.59
C ASP A 19 14.15 -0.09 0.36
N GLU A 20 15.32 0.54 0.52
CA GLU A 20 15.47 1.76 1.32
C GLU A 20 14.59 2.89 0.78
N GLU A 21 14.57 3.08 -0.54
CA GLU A 21 13.75 4.11 -1.16
C GLU A 21 12.25 3.77 -1.09
N ALA A 22 11.88 2.50 -1.33
CA ALA A 22 10.50 2.05 -1.22
C ALA A 22 9.96 2.23 0.21
N LEU A 23 10.80 1.95 1.21
CA LEU A 23 10.50 2.14 2.62
C LEU A 23 10.40 3.63 2.98
N ARG A 24 11.32 4.46 2.48
CA ARG A 24 11.29 5.91 2.69
C ARG A 24 10.02 6.54 2.11
N ILE A 25 9.62 6.13 0.90
CA ILE A 25 8.37 6.59 0.26
C ILE A 25 7.16 6.17 1.09
N ALA A 26 7.10 4.92 1.51
CA ALA A 26 6.00 4.42 2.34
C ALA A 26 5.92 5.19 3.67
N HIS A 27 7.05 5.43 4.33
CA HIS A 27 7.09 6.16 5.59
C HIS A 27 6.68 7.61 5.43
N ASP A 28 7.14 8.25 4.36
CA ASP A 28 6.80 9.64 4.14
C ASP A 28 5.30 9.84 3.87
N GLN A 29 4.72 8.96 3.05
CA GLN A 29 3.35 9.12 2.56
C GLN A 29 2.29 8.38 3.40
N TRP A 30 2.67 7.37 4.20
CA TRP A 30 1.72 6.48 4.87
C TRP A 30 1.81 6.45 6.40
N ARG A 31 2.78 7.13 7.03
CA ARG A 31 2.95 7.13 8.50
C ARG A 31 1.70 7.57 9.28
N ASN A 32 0.83 8.37 8.69
CA ASN A 32 -0.40 8.84 9.35
C ASN A 32 -1.60 7.90 9.19
N ASN A 33 -1.49 6.87 8.34
CA ASN A 33 -2.60 5.99 7.93
C ASN A 33 -2.55 4.58 8.56
N ILE A 34 -1.62 4.34 9.50
CA ILE A 34 -1.48 3.03 10.16
C ILE A 34 -2.23 2.92 11.49
N PHE A 35 -2.88 4.00 11.93
CA PHE A 35 -3.55 4.02 13.23
C PHE A 35 -4.94 3.41 13.16
N ASP A 36 -5.18 2.42 14.01
CA ASP A 36 -6.51 1.84 14.20
C ASP A 36 -7.47 2.80 14.90
N PRO A 37 -8.79 2.71 14.64
CA PRO A 37 -9.80 3.37 15.45
C PRO A 37 -9.62 3.08 16.95
N PRO A 38 -9.84 4.08 17.83
CA PRO A 38 -10.51 5.36 17.55
C PRO A 38 -9.56 6.51 17.18
N VAL A 39 -8.24 6.30 17.15
CA VAL A 39 -7.25 7.37 16.94
C VAL A 39 -7.57 8.28 15.75
N PRO A 40 -7.77 7.77 14.50
CA PRO A 40 -8.07 8.64 13.36
C PRO A 40 -9.43 9.37 13.45
N TRP A 41 -10.32 8.99 14.37
CA TRP A 41 -11.60 9.68 14.59
C TRP A 41 -11.51 10.80 15.63
N ASP A 42 -10.60 10.68 16.58
CA ASP A 42 -10.47 11.60 17.71
C ASP A 42 -9.43 12.70 17.46
N LEU A 43 -8.60 12.59 16.43
CA LEU A 43 -7.67 13.65 16.03
C LEU A 43 -8.41 14.76 15.26
N GLU A 44 -8.54 15.92 15.91
CA GLU A 44 -9.34 17.04 15.39
C GLU A 44 -8.71 17.82 14.22
N THR A 45 -7.38 17.81 14.08
CA THR A 45 -6.66 18.64 13.11
C THR A 45 -5.56 17.87 12.39
N VAL A 46 -5.15 18.38 11.22
CA VAL A 46 -4.05 17.78 10.43
C VAL A 46 -2.73 17.81 11.21
N GLU A 47 -2.47 18.87 11.97
CA GLU A 47 -1.27 18.99 12.81
C GLU A 47 -1.22 17.90 13.89
N HIS A 48 -2.36 17.45 14.40
CA HIS A 48 -2.40 16.32 15.33
C HIS A 48 -1.96 15.02 14.66
N PHE A 49 -2.34 14.78 13.40
CA PHE A 49 -1.87 13.63 12.63
C PHE A 49 -0.36 13.70 12.40
N ASP A 50 0.19 14.87 12.09
CA ASP A 50 1.64 15.03 11.92
C ASP A 50 2.41 14.69 13.20
N LEU A 51 1.95 15.18 14.35
CA LEU A 51 2.58 14.92 15.65
C LEU A 51 2.60 13.44 16.04
N VAL A 52 1.52 12.70 15.76
CA VAL A 52 1.50 11.25 16.03
C VAL A 52 2.33 10.49 15.00
N GLY A 53 2.29 10.92 13.73
CA GLY A 53 3.06 10.36 12.64
C GLY A 53 4.57 10.46 12.84
N GLU A 54 5.06 11.53 13.49
CA GLU A 54 6.48 11.69 13.84
C GLU A 54 7.03 10.56 14.72
N LYS A 55 6.16 9.82 15.44
CA LYS A 55 6.58 8.70 16.30
C LYS A 55 6.57 7.35 15.58
N VAL A 56 5.95 7.28 14.41
CA VAL A 56 5.90 6.07 13.60
C VAL A 56 7.27 5.83 13.01
N ARG A 57 7.79 4.62 13.21
CA ARG A 57 9.06 4.20 12.60
C ARG A 57 8.78 3.49 11.28
N PRO A 58 9.72 3.47 10.33
CA PRO A 58 9.51 2.80 9.05
C PRO A 58 9.08 1.34 9.18
N GLU A 59 9.60 0.61 10.17
CA GLU A 59 9.22 -0.77 10.44
C GLU A 59 7.76 -0.96 10.88
N ASP A 60 7.12 0.07 11.44
CA ASP A 60 5.73 0.02 11.91
C ASP A 60 4.73 0.05 10.74
N LEU A 61 5.20 0.29 9.50
CA LEU A 61 4.37 0.28 8.28
C LEU A 61 4.17 -1.13 7.72
N HIS A 62 5.02 -2.08 8.10
CA HIS A 62 4.90 -3.44 7.63
C HIS A 62 3.57 -4.04 8.11
N GLY A 63 2.78 -4.58 7.17
CA GLY A 63 1.44 -5.12 7.42
C GLY A 63 0.31 -4.16 7.02
N GLY A 64 0.56 -2.85 6.95
CA GLY A 64 -0.38 -1.86 6.40
C GLY A 64 -0.10 -1.52 4.93
N VAL A 65 1.17 -1.63 4.51
CA VAL A 65 1.62 -1.42 3.13
C VAL A 65 2.55 -2.55 2.72
N ASN A 66 2.38 -3.05 1.49
CA ASN A 66 3.29 -3.98 0.85
C ASN A 66 4.50 -3.22 0.29
N ILE A 67 5.63 -3.27 1.00
CA ILE A 67 6.83 -2.49 0.69
C ILE A 67 7.93 -3.42 0.17
N SER A 68 8.36 -3.23 -1.07
CA SER A 68 9.51 -3.93 -1.63
C SER A 68 9.97 -3.27 -2.94
N SER A 69 11.27 -3.34 -3.21
CA SER A 69 11.84 -3.04 -4.53
C SER A 69 11.75 -4.18 -5.55
N ASP A 70 11.46 -5.40 -5.09
CA ASP A 70 11.39 -6.59 -5.93
C ASP A 70 9.98 -6.77 -6.52
N PRO A 71 9.79 -6.67 -7.86
CA PRO A 71 8.52 -6.92 -8.51
C PRO A 71 7.97 -8.33 -8.24
N ALA A 72 8.84 -9.35 -8.12
CA ALA A 72 8.41 -10.73 -7.86
C ALA A 72 7.74 -10.86 -6.49
N ARG A 73 8.17 -10.06 -5.51
CA ARG A 73 7.53 -10.02 -4.20
C ARG A 73 6.13 -9.44 -4.26
N HIS A 74 5.92 -8.41 -5.10
CA HIS A 74 4.59 -7.85 -5.36
C HIS A 74 3.68 -8.84 -6.08
N VAL A 75 4.19 -9.58 -7.07
CA VAL A 75 3.44 -10.66 -7.74
C VAL A 75 2.95 -11.67 -6.71
N GLN A 76 3.83 -12.15 -5.82
CA GLN A 76 3.46 -13.12 -4.80
C GLN A 76 2.30 -12.62 -3.93
N TRP A 77 2.39 -11.41 -3.39
CA TRP A 77 1.32 -10.86 -2.55
C TRP A 77 -0.01 -10.71 -3.29
N LEU A 78 0.04 -10.34 -4.57
CA LEU A 78 -1.17 -10.17 -5.38
C LEU A 78 -1.80 -11.50 -5.78
N GLN A 79 -0.99 -12.54 -6.02
CA GLN A 79 -1.49 -13.90 -6.23
C GLN A 79 -2.17 -14.44 -4.96
N GLU A 80 -1.52 -14.31 -3.79
CA GLU A 80 -2.10 -14.68 -2.49
C GLU A 80 -3.43 -13.95 -2.25
N ALA A 81 -3.52 -12.67 -2.60
CA ALA A 81 -4.75 -11.90 -2.50
C ALA A 81 -5.84 -12.33 -3.49
N ALA A 82 -5.48 -12.69 -4.72
CA ALA A 82 -6.42 -13.16 -5.74
C ALA A 82 -7.07 -14.51 -5.35
N GLU A 83 -6.33 -15.37 -4.66
CA GLU A 83 -6.84 -16.65 -4.16
C GLU A 83 -7.94 -16.50 -3.09
N LEU A 84 -8.10 -15.32 -2.49
CA LEU A 84 -9.13 -15.05 -1.49
C LEU A 84 -10.54 -14.86 -2.08
N GLY A 85 -10.68 -14.89 -3.42
CA GLY A 85 -11.97 -14.86 -4.11
C GLY A 85 -12.55 -13.46 -4.32
N PHE A 86 -11.70 -12.43 -4.38
CA PHE A 86 -12.11 -11.08 -4.80
C PHE A 86 -12.33 -11.03 -6.32
N ASP A 87 -13.31 -10.25 -6.75
CA ASP A 87 -13.61 -10.04 -8.17
C ASP A 87 -12.61 -9.07 -8.82
N GLU A 88 -12.06 -8.13 -8.05
CA GLU A 88 -11.15 -7.08 -8.52
C GLU A 88 -10.14 -6.73 -7.43
N ILE A 89 -8.89 -6.51 -7.83
CA ILE A 89 -7.81 -6.00 -6.96
C ILE A 89 -7.38 -4.64 -7.49
N ASN A 90 -7.57 -3.60 -6.69
CA ASN A 90 -7.13 -2.24 -6.96
C ASN A 90 -5.79 -1.97 -6.30
N LEU A 91 -4.76 -1.75 -7.13
CA LEU A 91 -3.43 -1.36 -6.66
C LEU A 91 -3.41 0.14 -6.35
N HIS A 92 -3.08 0.47 -5.12
CA HIS A 92 -2.88 1.84 -4.68
C HIS A 92 -1.40 2.04 -4.33
N PHE A 93 -0.64 2.61 -5.28
CA PHE A 93 0.73 3.02 -5.01
C PHE A 93 0.74 4.27 -4.14
N VAL A 94 1.40 4.17 -2.98
CA VAL A 94 1.40 5.22 -1.95
C VAL A 94 2.34 6.38 -2.26
N GLY A 95 3.25 6.22 -3.24
CA GLY A 95 4.20 7.26 -3.61
C GLY A 95 3.59 8.36 -4.49
N GLN A 96 4.26 9.50 -4.54
CA GLN A 96 3.77 10.67 -5.28
C GLN A 96 4.05 10.59 -6.78
N ASP A 97 5.19 10.01 -7.18
CA ASP A 97 5.56 9.86 -8.60
C ASP A 97 5.06 8.51 -9.15
N GLN A 98 3.90 8.53 -9.78
CA GLN A 98 3.20 7.33 -10.24
C GLN A 98 3.81 6.73 -11.52
N ALA A 99 4.51 7.51 -12.35
CA ALA A 99 4.93 7.04 -13.67
C ALA A 99 5.94 5.88 -13.60
N PRO A 100 7.02 5.94 -12.80
CA PRO A 100 7.95 4.82 -12.66
C PRO A 100 7.27 3.54 -12.15
N PHE A 101 6.36 3.69 -11.18
CA PHE A 101 5.56 2.59 -10.64
C PHE A 101 4.70 1.95 -11.74
N ILE A 102 3.94 2.75 -12.50
CA ILE A 102 3.07 2.26 -13.57
C ILE A 102 3.87 1.48 -14.62
N HIS A 103 5.04 2.00 -15.02
CA HIS A 103 5.90 1.32 -15.98
C HIS A 103 6.43 -0.01 -15.41
N ALA A 104 7.01 0.00 -14.21
CA ALA A 104 7.56 -1.22 -13.60
C ALA A 104 6.49 -2.29 -13.35
N PHE A 105 5.32 -1.92 -12.85
CA PHE A 105 4.23 -2.87 -12.61
C PHE A 105 3.63 -3.38 -13.92
N GLY A 106 3.47 -2.51 -14.92
CA GLY A 106 3.00 -2.90 -16.25
C GLY A 106 3.93 -3.88 -16.95
N GLU A 107 5.23 -3.72 -16.80
CA GLU A 107 6.24 -4.58 -17.45
C GLU A 107 6.57 -5.86 -16.68
N HIS A 108 6.52 -5.83 -15.34
CA HIS A 108 7.08 -6.91 -14.52
C HIS A 108 6.11 -7.56 -13.54
N VAL A 109 4.95 -6.94 -13.24
CA VAL A 109 4.00 -7.48 -12.24
C VAL A 109 2.74 -7.98 -12.93
N LEU A 110 2.05 -7.12 -13.69
CA LEU A 110 0.78 -7.45 -14.31
C LEU A 110 0.85 -8.66 -15.28
N PRO A 111 1.91 -8.85 -16.08
CA PRO A 111 2.01 -10.02 -16.96
C PRO A 111 2.03 -11.37 -16.24
N GLU A 112 2.46 -11.41 -14.97
CA GLU A 112 2.54 -12.63 -14.16
C GLU A 112 1.22 -12.94 -13.42
N LEU A 113 0.23 -12.06 -13.54
CA LEU A 113 -1.10 -12.18 -12.92
C LEU A 113 -2.23 -12.45 -13.95
N ALA A 114 -1.88 -12.49 -15.24
CA ALA A 114 -2.81 -12.62 -16.36
C ALA A 114 -3.13 -14.08 -16.73
#